data_AF-A0A318J3I1-F1
#
_entry.id   AF-A0A318J3I1-F1
#
_cell.length_a   1.000
_cell.length_b   1.000
_cell.length_c   1.000
_cell.angle_alpha   90.00
_cell.angle_beta   90.00
_cell.angle_gamma   90.00
#
_symmetry.space_group_name_H-M   'P 1'
#
loop_
_entity.id
_entity.type
_entity.pdbx_description
1 polymer ?
#
loop_
_entity_poly.entity_id
_entity_poly.type
_entity_poly.pdbx_seq_one_letter_code
_entity_poly.pdbx_strand_id
1 'polypeptide(L)'
;MYRHLLVTVDGAPGGIDAIGHALELARAVGARVTFVLPGAAPDSRLSGARLPEHGAKVEAAARAQGLSHAIAGAGHPAAGDTSPGTLAGELGCDLICVAALPHDADAATCARRQHLLATSGVPVLVCTSQRSPAEARVMARCLDAHRAVGVLLQALMACGDAANGPRRQAVDAQDVLASLAALQHARFGTAAEARLFAALRARAECVAAELDELDRQRQRDAQALDALARIAVDGLPSAAFDTALARYAHGAFEQMGRMEGVIFPAARRYLADADWAELDEPQAAGAAATPPGTNEPDDARRASD
;
A
#
# COMPACT_ATOMS: atom_id res chain seq x y z
N MET A 1 16.13 -19.63 -19.77
CA MET A 1 15.32 -19.39 -18.55
C MET A 1 15.52 -17.94 -18.17
N TYR A 2 14.45 -17.21 -17.84
CA TYR A 2 14.53 -15.78 -17.52
C TYR A 2 15.40 -15.54 -16.28
N ARG A 3 16.27 -14.54 -16.32
CA ARG A 3 17.26 -14.22 -15.27
C ARG A 3 17.13 -12.79 -14.76
N HIS A 4 16.49 -11.90 -15.51
CA HIS A 4 16.35 -10.49 -15.14
C HIS A 4 15.03 -9.91 -15.64
N LEU A 5 14.12 -9.68 -14.69
CA LEU A 5 12.78 -9.16 -14.96
C LEU A 5 12.77 -7.63 -14.82
N LEU A 6 12.22 -6.93 -15.81
CA LEU A 6 11.81 -5.54 -15.69
C LEU A 6 10.35 -5.49 -15.26
N VAL A 7 10.02 -4.85 -14.14
CA VAL A 7 8.66 -4.76 -13.62
C VAL A 7 8.18 -3.33 -13.67
N THR A 8 7.15 -3.06 -14.47
CA THR A 8 6.54 -1.72 -14.51
C THR A 8 5.56 -1.58 -13.35
N VAL A 9 5.76 -0.55 -12.54
CA VAL A 9 4.89 -0.24 -11.41
C VAL A 9 3.94 0.85 -11.85
N ASP A 10 2.67 0.51 -12.08
CA ASP A 10 1.62 1.51 -12.18
C ASP A 10 0.96 1.70 -10.81
N GLY A 11 0.54 2.92 -10.49
CA GLY A 11 -0.21 3.22 -9.27
C GLY A 11 -1.66 2.70 -9.30
N ALA A 12 -2.04 1.99 -10.36
CA ALA A 12 -3.37 1.45 -10.54
C ALA A 12 -3.53 0.14 -9.74
N PRO A 13 -4.76 -0.27 -9.41
CA PRO A 13 -5.02 -1.53 -8.68
C PRO A 13 -4.47 -2.81 -9.36
N GLY A 14 -4.08 -2.73 -10.64
CA GLY A 14 -3.42 -3.82 -11.37
C GLY A 14 -1.91 -3.90 -11.13
N GLY A 15 -1.25 -2.80 -10.79
CA GLY A 15 0.22 -2.73 -10.63
C GLY A 15 0.76 -3.62 -9.52
N ILE A 16 -0.03 -3.80 -8.46
CA ILE A 16 0.33 -4.67 -7.33
C ILE A 16 0.28 -6.14 -7.73
N ASP A 17 -0.60 -6.51 -8.65
CA ASP A 17 -0.62 -7.88 -9.19
C ASP A 17 0.61 -8.14 -10.04
N ALA A 18 1.01 -7.16 -10.85
CA ALA A 18 2.22 -7.26 -11.63
C ALA A 18 3.44 -7.41 -10.73
N ILE A 19 3.52 -6.65 -9.64
CA ILE A 19 4.58 -6.79 -8.64
C ILE A 19 4.51 -8.17 -8.00
N GLY A 20 3.37 -8.59 -7.44
CA GLY A 20 3.21 -9.88 -6.78
C GLY A 20 3.57 -11.06 -7.69
N HIS A 21 2.99 -11.13 -8.88
CA HIS A 21 3.28 -12.20 -9.85
C HIS A 21 4.71 -12.17 -10.36
N ALA A 22 5.28 -10.98 -10.61
CA ALA A 22 6.68 -10.88 -11.05
C ALA A 22 7.65 -11.31 -9.95
N LEU A 23 7.39 -10.98 -8.69
CA LEU A 23 8.23 -11.40 -7.57
C LEU A 23 8.10 -12.90 -7.29
N GLU A 24 6.88 -13.46 -7.36
CA GLU A 24 6.70 -14.91 -7.26
C GLU A 24 7.43 -15.66 -8.37
N LEU A 25 7.32 -15.18 -9.62
CA LEU A 25 8.03 -15.75 -10.76
C LEU A 25 9.55 -15.63 -10.56
N ALA A 26 10.04 -14.44 -10.22
CA ALA A 26 11.46 -14.19 -10.00
C ALA A 26 12.03 -15.13 -8.93
N ARG A 27 11.30 -15.33 -7.83
CA ARG A 27 11.69 -16.25 -6.76
C ARG A 27 11.72 -17.70 -7.25
N ALA A 28 10.72 -18.12 -8.02
CA ALA A 28 10.64 -19.47 -8.56
C ALA A 28 11.76 -19.79 -9.56
N VAL A 29 12.21 -18.80 -10.35
CA VAL A 29 13.26 -19.00 -11.37
C VAL A 29 14.66 -18.51 -10.95
N GLY A 30 14.80 -17.96 -9.75
CA GLY A 30 16.07 -17.39 -9.27
C GLY A 30 16.52 -16.15 -10.04
N ALA A 31 15.58 -15.36 -10.54
CA ALA A 31 15.85 -14.15 -11.30
C ALA A 31 15.97 -12.91 -10.40
N ARG A 32 16.72 -11.91 -10.87
CA ARG A 32 16.73 -10.56 -10.27
C ARG A 32 15.63 -9.69 -10.86
N VAL A 33 15.24 -8.65 -10.15
CA VAL A 33 14.16 -7.73 -10.56
C VAL A 33 14.67 -6.30 -10.67
N THR A 34 14.26 -5.58 -11.72
CA THR A 34 14.39 -4.13 -11.79
C THR A 34 13.03 -3.48 -11.91
N PHE A 35 12.69 -2.63 -10.97
CA PHE A 35 11.44 -1.88 -11.00
C PHE A 35 11.57 -0.61 -11.83
N VAL A 36 10.54 -0.31 -12.60
CA VAL A 36 10.36 0.97 -13.29
C VAL A 36 9.21 1.67 -12.63
N LEU A 37 9.51 2.78 -11.96
CA LEU A 37 8.52 3.64 -11.35
C LEU A 37 8.03 4.66 -12.40
N PRO A 38 6.75 5.08 -12.35
CA PRO A 38 6.27 6.11 -13.26
C PRO A 38 7.02 7.42 -12.99
N GLY A 39 7.44 8.12 -14.05
CA GLY A 39 7.90 9.50 -13.94
C GLY A 39 6.79 10.40 -13.40
N ALA A 40 7.16 11.42 -12.62
CA ALA A 40 6.20 12.40 -12.09
C ALA A 40 5.58 13.18 -13.26
N ALA A 41 4.39 12.79 -13.72
CA ALA A 41 3.64 13.56 -14.71
C ALA A 41 3.06 14.83 -14.04
N PRO A 42 3.21 16.03 -14.65
CA PRO A 42 2.82 17.29 -14.03
C PRO A 42 1.31 17.46 -13.78
N ASP A 43 0.46 16.75 -14.51
CA ASP A 43 -1.01 16.85 -14.39
C ASP A 43 -1.67 15.70 -13.61
N SER A 44 -0.88 14.76 -13.08
CA SER A 44 -1.44 13.77 -12.17
C SER A 44 -1.66 14.44 -10.82
N ARG A 45 -2.88 14.41 -10.27
CA ARG A 45 -3.20 14.86 -8.90
C ARG A 45 -2.49 14.04 -7.79
N LEU A 46 -1.48 13.25 -8.19
CA LEU A 46 -0.52 12.48 -7.42
C LEU A 46 0.90 13.11 -7.47
N SER A 47 1.06 14.33 -8.02
CA SER A 47 2.34 15.02 -8.20
C SER A 47 2.89 15.64 -6.90
N GLY A 48 3.25 14.80 -5.94
CA GLY A 48 4.19 15.24 -4.91
C GLY A 48 4.67 14.19 -3.90
N ALA A 49 4.33 12.92 -4.07
CA ALA A 49 5.14 11.84 -3.49
C ALA A 49 6.41 11.71 -4.36
N ARG A 50 7.58 12.05 -3.81
CA ARG A 50 8.84 11.96 -4.57
C ARG A 50 9.16 10.49 -4.88
N LEU A 51 9.89 10.24 -5.98
CA LEU A 51 10.50 8.95 -6.36
C LEU A 51 10.98 8.03 -5.18
N PRO A 52 11.63 8.52 -4.11
CA PRO A 52 12.04 7.69 -2.97
C PRO A 52 10.91 6.92 -2.26
N GLU A 53 9.67 7.42 -2.28
CA GLU A 53 8.56 6.83 -1.50
C GLU A 53 7.97 5.58 -2.17
N HIS A 54 7.79 5.64 -3.50
CA HIS A 54 7.42 4.48 -4.30
C HIS A 54 8.56 3.44 -4.36
N GLY A 55 9.81 3.90 -4.29
CA GLY A 55 10.99 3.04 -4.18
C GLY A 55 10.96 2.19 -2.91
N ALA A 56 10.71 2.80 -1.75
CA ALA A 56 10.64 2.08 -0.48
C ALA A 56 9.61 0.93 -0.49
N LYS A 57 8.44 1.12 -1.12
CA LYS A 57 7.43 0.07 -1.26
C LYS A 57 7.94 -1.13 -2.05
N VAL A 58 8.49 -0.91 -3.24
CA VAL A 58 8.89 -1.99 -4.14
C VAL A 58 10.16 -2.71 -3.66
N GLU A 59 11.06 -1.98 -3.01
CA GLU A 59 12.23 -2.56 -2.33
C GLU A 59 11.81 -3.43 -1.15
N ALA A 60 10.86 -2.98 -0.33
CA ALA A 60 10.35 -3.77 0.78
C ALA A 60 9.66 -5.05 0.29
N ALA A 61 8.87 -4.96 -0.78
CA ALA A 61 8.26 -6.12 -1.43
C ALA A 61 9.31 -7.13 -1.91
N ALA A 62 10.34 -6.67 -2.62
CA ALA A 62 11.41 -7.54 -3.11
C ALA A 62 12.27 -8.14 -1.98
N ARG A 63 12.61 -7.34 -0.95
CA ARG A 63 13.36 -7.82 0.22
C ARG A 63 12.60 -8.86 1.01
N ALA A 64 11.30 -8.68 1.18
CA ALA A 64 10.44 -9.65 1.87
C ALA A 64 10.39 -11.00 1.11
N GLN A 65 10.54 -10.98 -0.21
CA GLN A 65 10.63 -12.18 -1.05
C GLN A 65 12.07 -12.74 -1.18
N GLY A 66 13.07 -12.10 -0.56
CA GLY A 66 14.48 -12.51 -0.63
C GLY A 66 15.14 -12.28 -1.99
N LEU A 67 14.66 -11.30 -2.78
CA LEU A 67 15.10 -11.08 -4.16
C LEU A 67 16.16 -9.99 -4.29
N SER A 68 17.12 -10.24 -5.18
CA SER A 68 18.01 -9.19 -5.69
C SER A 68 17.19 -8.21 -6.52
N HIS A 69 17.23 -6.93 -6.16
CA HIS A 69 16.43 -5.90 -6.80
C HIS A 69 17.22 -4.62 -7.11
N ALA A 70 16.71 -3.84 -8.06
CA ALA A 70 17.15 -2.50 -8.37
C ALA A 70 15.96 -1.64 -8.80
N ILE A 71 16.10 -0.32 -8.78
CA ILE A 71 15.11 0.63 -9.33
C ILE A 71 15.75 1.39 -10.48
N ALA A 72 15.13 1.32 -11.65
CA ALA A 72 15.53 2.12 -12.80
C ALA A 72 15.21 3.60 -12.54
N GLY A 73 16.23 4.47 -12.59
CA GLY A 73 16.11 5.91 -12.33
C GLY A 73 16.91 6.43 -11.12
N ALA A 74 17.40 5.54 -10.24
CA ALA A 74 18.38 5.90 -9.21
C ALA A 74 19.80 6.03 -9.82
N GLY A 75 20.00 6.99 -10.72
CA GLY A 75 21.29 7.27 -11.37
C GLY A 75 21.35 7.09 -12.89
N HIS A 76 20.22 6.96 -13.59
CA HIS A 76 20.18 7.00 -15.06
C HIS A 76 19.22 8.11 -15.55
N PRO A 77 19.70 9.08 -16.34
CA PRO A 77 18.94 10.27 -16.74
C PRO A 77 17.79 9.99 -17.74
N ALA A 78 17.55 8.73 -18.14
CA ALA A 78 16.66 8.38 -19.23
C ALA A 78 15.29 7.80 -18.81
N ALA A 79 15.04 7.55 -17.52
CA ALA A 79 13.87 6.76 -17.09
C ALA A 79 12.50 7.47 -17.22
N GLY A 80 12.47 8.78 -17.47
CA GLY A 80 11.21 9.55 -17.53
C GLY A 80 10.34 9.27 -18.76
N ASP A 81 10.98 9.10 -19.93
CA ASP A 81 10.29 9.00 -21.23
C ASP A 81 10.68 7.76 -22.06
N THR A 82 11.61 6.94 -21.56
CA THR A 82 12.07 5.75 -22.30
C THR A 82 11.03 4.64 -22.25
N SER A 83 10.71 4.06 -23.41
CA SER A 83 9.76 2.94 -23.47
C SER A 83 10.27 1.76 -22.63
N PRO A 84 9.38 0.99 -21.95
CA PRO A 84 9.80 -0.17 -21.16
C PRO A 84 10.60 -1.19 -21.99
N GLY A 85 10.30 -1.32 -23.29
CA GLY A 85 11.03 -2.20 -24.21
C GLY A 85 12.49 -1.75 -24.42
N THR A 86 12.70 -0.46 -24.65
CA THR A 86 14.04 0.12 -24.79
C THR A 86 14.84 -0.01 -23.50
N LEU A 87 14.22 0.34 -22.37
CA LEU A 87 14.84 0.29 -21.05
C LEU A 87 15.21 -1.16 -20.66
N ALA A 88 14.37 -2.14 -20.99
CA ALA A 88 14.68 -3.55 -20.79
C ALA A 88 15.94 -3.97 -21.55
N GLY A 89 16.07 -3.54 -22.82
CA GLY A 89 17.26 -3.81 -23.63
C GLY A 89 18.52 -3.19 -23.05
N GLU A 90 18.46 -1.93 -22.61
CA GLU A 90 19.60 -1.21 -22.00
C GLU A 90 20.06 -1.86 -20.69
N LEU A 91 19.12 -2.30 -19.86
CA LEU A 91 19.40 -2.92 -18.56
C LEU A 91 19.70 -4.43 -18.65
N GLY A 92 19.63 -5.02 -19.86
CA GLY A 92 19.81 -6.45 -20.07
C GLY A 92 18.73 -7.31 -19.42
N CYS A 93 17.51 -6.78 -19.29
CA CYS A 93 16.34 -7.54 -18.84
C CYS A 93 15.87 -8.47 -19.96
N ASP A 94 15.50 -9.70 -19.59
CA ASP A 94 15.06 -10.74 -20.53
C ASP A 94 13.56 -11.04 -20.44
N LEU A 95 12.85 -10.37 -19.55
CA LEU A 95 11.38 -10.39 -19.45
C LEU A 95 10.87 -9.04 -18.95
N ILE A 96 9.77 -8.55 -19.53
CA ILE A 96 9.04 -7.38 -19.04
C ILE A 96 7.73 -7.84 -18.42
N CYS A 97 7.49 -7.53 -17.16
CA CYS A 97 6.24 -7.80 -16.46
C CYS A 97 5.41 -6.51 -16.35
N VAL A 98 4.19 -6.58 -16.85
CA VAL A 98 3.22 -5.46 -16.82
C VAL A 98 1.89 -5.94 -16.22
N ALA A 99 1.17 -5.03 -15.55
CA ALA A 99 -0.18 -5.31 -15.07
C ALA A 99 -1.15 -5.47 -16.24
N ALA A 100 -2.19 -6.29 -16.08
CA ALA A 100 -3.35 -6.21 -16.98
C ALA A 100 -3.96 -4.80 -16.92
N LEU A 101 -4.38 -4.30 -18.08
CA LEU A 101 -5.11 -3.02 -18.13
C LEU A 101 -6.49 -3.21 -17.49
N PRO A 102 -6.96 -2.24 -16.69
CA PRO A 102 -8.33 -2.26 -16.21
C PRO A 102 -9.29 -2.05 -17.37
N HIS A 103 -10.56 -2.46 -17.19
CA HIS A 103 -11.55 -2.43 -18.27
C HIS A 103 -11.91 -1.00 -18.71
N ASP A 104 -11.70 -0.02 -17.83
CA ASP A 104 -11.93 1.41 -18.03
C ASP A 104 -10.63 2.19 -18.34
N ALA A 105 -9.56 1.51 -18.72
CA ALA A 105 -8.30 2.16 -19.10
C ALA A 105 -8.50 3.16 -20.25
N ASP A 106 -7.88 4.33 -20.14
CA ASP A 106 -7.95 5.36 -21.17
C ASP A 106 -7.28 4.93 -22.49
N ALA A 107 -7.66 5.59 -23.59
CA ALA A 107 -7.18 5.27 -24.93
C ALA A 107 -5.65 5.42 -25.08
N ALA A 108 -5.03 6.39 -24.38
CA ALA A 108 -3.58 6.61 -24.46
C ALA A 108 -2.80 5.53 -23.73
N THR A 109 -3.31 5.03 -22.61
CA THR A 109 -2.76 3.89 -21.87
C THR A 109 -2.92 2.59 -22.66
N CYS A 110 -4.08 2.39 -23.30
CA CYS A 110 -4.28 1.29 -24.25
C CYS A 110 -3.29 1.36 -25.42
N ALA A 111 -3.13 2.52 -26.05
CA ALA A 111 -2.21 2.72 -27.16
C ALA A 111 -0.74 2.48 -26.76
N ARG A 112 -0.31 2.98 -25.58
CA ARG A 112 1.03 2.71 -25.04
C ARG A 112 1.27 1.21 -24.84
N ARG A 113 0.28 0.48 -24.31
CA ARG A 113 0.40 -0.97 -24.13
C ARG A 113 0.50 -1.70 -25.46
N GLN A 114 -0.36 -1.34 -26.43
CA GLN A 114 -0.32 -1.93 -27.77
C GLN A 114 1.03 -1.66 -28.45
N HIS A 115 1.55 -0.44 -28.32
CA HIS A 115 2.86 -0.09 -28.84
C HIS A 115 3.97 -0.94 -28.21
N LEU A 116 4.02 -1.04 -26.87
CA LEU A 116 4.98 -1.89 -26.16
C LEU A 116 4.94 -3.34 -26.67
N LEU A 117 3.74 -3.92 -26.81
CA LEU A 117 3.59 -5.29 -27.27
C LEU A 117 4.01 -5.47 -28.73
N ALA A 118 3.83 -4.44 -29.57
CA ALA A 118 4.18 -4.48 -30.99
C ALA A 118 5.68 -4.24 -31.25
N THR A 119 6.36 -3.47 -30.41
CA THR A 119 7.74 -3.00 -30.68
C THR A 119 8.79 -3.58 -29.74
N SER A 120 8.41 -4.22 -28.63
CA SER A 120 9.38 -4.78 -27.68
C SER A 120 10.15 -5.95 -28.29
N GLY A 121 11.49 -5.83 -28.29
CA GLY A 121 12.40 -6.95 -28.56
C GLY A 121 12.54 -7.94 -27.40
N VAL A 122 11.99 -7.60 -26.23
CA VAL A 122 11.99 -8.44 -25.02
C VAL A 122 10.60 -9.02 -24.80
N PRO A 123 10.46 -10.31 -24.44
CA PRO A 123 9.17 -10.90 -24.10
C PRO A 123 8.41 -10.08 -23.04
N VAL A 124 7.09 -9.94 -23.23
CA VAL A 124 6.21 -9.20 -22.30
C VAL A 124 5.22 -10.17 -21.67
N LEU A 125 5.26 -10.28 -20.34
CA LEU A 125 4.29 -10.99 -19.53
C LEU A 125 3.24 -10.00 -19.00
N VAL A 126 1.99 -10.19 -19.43
CA VAL A 126 0.85 -9.47 -18.88
C VAL A 126 0.28 -10.26 -17.71
N CYS A 127 0.42 -9.70 -16.51
CA CYS A 127 -0.07 -10.31 -15.27
C CYS A 127 -1.58 -10.05 -15.14
N THR A 128 -2.38 -11.05 -15.50
CA THR A 128 -3.84 -11.02 -15.33
C THR A 128 -4.22 -11.64 -13.99
N SER A 129 -5.27 -11.09 -13.38
CA SER A 129 -5.88 -11.67 -12.18
C SER A 129 -7.34 -11.96 -12.48
N GLN A 130 -7.72 -13.24 -12.49
CA GLN A 130 -9.12 -13.61 -12.40
C GLN A 130 -9.52 -13.43 -10.94
N ARG A 131 -10.34 -12.43 -10.66
CA ARG A 131 -10.77 -12.08 -9.31
C ARG A 131 -12.27 -12.25 -9.17
N SER A 132 -12.73 -12.75 -8.04
CA SER A 132 -14.14 -12.60 -7.70
C SER A 132 -14.45 -11.10 -7.50
N PRO A 133 -15.70 -10.64 -7.76
CA PRO A 133 -16.06 -9.24 -7.51
C PRO A 133 -15.84 -8.80 -6.06
N ALA A 134 -16.00 -9.72 -5.10
CA ALA A 134 -15.78 -9.49 -3.68
C ALA A 134 -14.29 -9.26 -3.38
N GLU A 135 -13.41 -10.12 -3.89
CA GLU A 135 -11.96 -9.93 -3.79
C GLU A 135 -11.55 -8.57 -4.35
N ALA A 136 -12.00 -8.23 -5.56
CA ALA A 136 -11.65 -6.98 -6.21
C ALA A 136 -12.03 -5.74 -5.35
N ARG A 137 -13.20 -5.76 -4.71
CA ARG A 137 -13.65 -4.66 -3.83
C ARG A 137 -12.89 -4.59 -2.52
N VAL A 138 -12.63 -5.72 -1.87
CA VAL A 138 -11.82 -5.78 -0.63
C VAL A 138 -10.42 -5.25 -0.88
N MET A 139 -9.79 -5.72 -1.96
CA MET A 139 -8.47 -5.27 -2.37
C MET A 139 -8.46 -3.78 -2.70
N ALA A 140 -9.44 -3.28 -3.46
CA ALA A 140 -9.57 -1.86 -3.76
C ALA A 140 -9.62 -1.01 -2.48
N ARG A 141 -10.44 -1.38 -1.48
CA ARG A 141 -10.53 -0.65 -0.20
C ARG A 141 -9.19 -0.59 0.55
N CYS A 142 -8.44 -1.69 0.58
CA CYS A 142 -7.12 -1.70 1.22
C CYS A 142 -6.15 -0.75 0.50
N LEU A 143 -6.15 -0.77 -0.82
CA LEU A 143 -5.30 0.09 -1.63
C LEU A 143 -5.70 1.56 -1.57
N ASP A 144 -7.00 1.86 -1.51
CA ASP A 144 -7.51 3.21 -1.28
C ASP A 144 -7.00 3.75 0.05
N ALA A 145 -7.00 2.94 1.11
CA ALA A 145 -6.45 3.32 2.40
C ALA A 145 -4.93 3.58 2.33
N HIS A 146 -4.17 2.74 1.60
CA HIS A 146 -2.74 2.97 1.36
C HIS A 146 -2.48 4.28 0.60
N ARG A 147 -3.31 4.60 -0.40
CA ARG A 147 -3.22 5.88 -1.14
C ARG A 147 -3.56 7.06 -0.24
N ALA A 148 -4.56 6.95 0.62
CA ALA A 148 -4.91 7.99 1.58
C ALA A 148 -3.77 8.26 2.58
N VAL A 149 -3.07 7.23 3.07
CA VAL A 149 -1.85 7.40 3.88
C VAL A 149 -0.78 8.17 3.12
N GLY A 150 -0.51 7.81 1.86
CA GLY A 150 0.44 8.53 1.01
C GLY A 150 0.11 10.02 0.85
N VAL A 151 -1.17 10.34 0.61
CA VAL A 151 -1.65 11.74 0.50
C VAL A 151 -1.43 12.53 1.78
N LEU A 152 -1.73 11.94 2.95
CA LEU A 152 -1.53 12.60 4.25
C LEU A 152 -0.05 12.82 4.56
N LEU A 153 0.81 11.83 4.26
CA LEU A 153 2.26 11.97 4.40
C LEU A 153 2.80 13.11 3.52
N GLN A 154 2.34 13.19 2.27
CA GLN A 154 2.72 14.26 1.36
C GLN A 154 2.25 15.62 1.87
N ALA A 155 1.04 15.72 2.39
CA ALA A 155 0.53 16.95 3.00
C ALA A 155 1.42 17.39 4.18
N LEU A 156 1.84 16.47 5.05
CA LEU A 156 2.76 16.76 6.16
C LEU A 156 4.14 17.22 5.69
N MET A 157 4.68 16.63 4.62
CA MET A 157 5.96 17.07 4.06
C MET A 157 5.85 18.46 3.43
N ALA A 158 4.74 18.74 2.76
CA ALA A 158 4.46 20.06 2.18
C ALA A 158 4.23 21.13 3.26
N CYS A 159 3.76 20.75 4.46
CA CYS A 159 3.70 21.67 5.58
C CYS A 159 5.07 22.23 5.95
N GLY A 160 6.20 21.59 5.64
CA GLY A 160 7.55 22.12 5.90
C GLY A 160 8.01 23.21 4.92
N ASP A 161 7.41 23.28 3.73
CA ASP A 161 7.81 24.19 2.65
C ASP A 161 7.04 25.53 2.77
N ALA A 162 7.79 26.60 3.06
CA ALA A 162 7.28 27.86 3.58
C ALA A 162 6.34 28.65 2.64
N ALA A 163 5.04 28.69 2.98
CA ALA A 163 4.08 29.69 2.49
C ALA A 163 3.09 30.18 3.56
N ASN A 164 2.87 29.39 4.61
CA ASN A 164 1.99 29.74 5.74
C ASN A 164 2.80 30.26 6.93
N GLY A 165 2.26 31.23 7.67
CA GLY A 165 2.89 31.69 8.92
C GLY A 165 3.01 30.55 9.95
N PRO A 166 4.01 30.58 10.86
CA PRO A 166 4.38 29.43 11.70
C PRO A 166 3.24 28.84 12.52
N ARG A 167 2.36 29.70 13.05
CA ARG A 167 1.21 29.27 13.87
C ARG A 167 0.15 28.52 13.07
N ARG A 168 -0.09 28.92 11.82
CA ARG A 168 -1.06 28.25 10.93
C ARG A 168 -0.51 26.91 10.45
N GLN A 169 0.77 26.88 10.11
CA GLN A 169 1.49 25.67 9.73
C GLN A 169 1.46 24.59 10.83
N ALA A 170 1.63 24.98 12.10
CA ALA A 170 1.53 24.05 13.23
C ALA A 170 0.13 23.44 13.40
N VAL A 171 -0.93 24.26 13.26
CA VAL A 171 -2.32 23.77 13.35
C VAL A 171 -2.64 22.83 12.19
N ASP A 172 -2.31 23.22 10.95
CA ASP A 172 -2.54 22.40 9.76
C ASP A 172 -1.81 21.04 9.89
N ALA A 173 -0.56 21.03 10.37
CA ALA A 173 0.19 19.79 10.58
C ALA A 173 -0.42 18.89 11.68
N GLN A 174 -0.93 19.48 12.77
CA GLN A 174 -1.60 18.73 13.84
C GLN A 174 -2.89 18.06 13.35
N ASP A 175 -3.70 18.76 12.56
CA ASP A 175 -4.94 18.23 12.00
C ASP A 175 -4.66 17.07 11.01
N VAL A 176 -3.63 17.21 10.19
CA VAL A 176 -3.20 16.15 9.26
C VAL A 176 -2.62 14.95 10.01
N LEU A 177 -1.84 15.16 11.09
CA LEU A 177 -1.34 14.09 11.96
C LEU A 177 -2.47 13.33 12.65
N ALA A 178 -3.48 14.05 13.16
CA ALA A 178 -4.66 13.43 13.77
C ALA A 178 -5.44 12.58 12.76
N SER A 179 -5.60 13.08 11.54
CA SER A 179 -6.23 12.35 10.44
C SER A 179 -5.46 11.09 10.06
N LEU A 180 -4.13 11.18 10.01
CA LEU A 180 -3.24 10.05 9.74
C LEU A 180 -3.31 9.00 10.85
N ALA A 181 -3.31 9.42 12.12
CA ALA A 181 -3.43 8.52 13.26
C ALA A 181 -4.78 7.78 13.26
N ALA A 182 -5.88 8.50 13.00
CA ALA A 182 -7.21 7.90 12.89
C ALA A 182 -7.28 6.88 11.74
N LEU A 183 -6.72 7.21 10.57
CA LEU A 183 -6.67 6.32 9.43
C LEU A 183 -5.85 5.04 9.74
N GLN A 184 -4.66 5.18 10.31
CA GLN A 184 -3.83 4.03 10.69
C GLN A 184 -4.51 3.15 11.74
N HIS A 185 -5.15 3.76 12.74
CA HIS A 185 -5.91 3.03 13.75
C HIS A 185 -7.06 2.22 13.13
N ALA A 186 -7.83 2.84 12.22
CA ALA A 186 -8.92 2.17 11.52
C ALA A 186 -8.40 1.00 10.67
N ARG A 187 -7.33 1.20 9.89
CA ARG A 187 -6.72 0.18 9.02
C ARG A 187 -6.39 -1.11 9.76
N PHE A 188 -5.80 -1.00 10.94
CA PHE A 188 -5.34 -2.15 11.72
C PHE A 188 -6.32 -2.60 12.82
N GLY A 189 -7.42 -1.87 13.02
CA GLY A 189 -8.44 -2.21 14.01
C GLY A 189 -9.69 -2.82 13.39
N THR A 190 -10.42 -2.02 12.60
CA THR A 190 -11.78 -2.35 12.15
C THR A 190 -11.94 -2.44 10.64
N ALA A 191 -10.96 -1.94 9.87
CA ALA A 191 -11.05 -1.94 8.42
C ALA A 191 -10.96 -3.34 7.80
N ALA A 192 -11.23 -3.41 6.49
CA ALA A 192 -11.09 -4.62 5.69
C ALA A 192 -9.70 -5.27 5.82
N GLU A 193 -8.65 -4.47 5.98
CA GLU A 193 -7.26 -4.92 6.12
C GLU A 193 -7.04 -5.74 7.41
N ALA A 194 -7.53 -5.28 8.56
CA ALA A 194 -7.47 -6.03 9.82
C ALA A 194 -8.19 -7.39 9.73
N ARG A 195 -9.39 -7.40 9.13
CA ARG A 195 -10.18 -8.63 8.92
C ARG A 195 -9.47 -9.58 7.95
N LEU A 196 -8.87 -9.04 6.89
CA LEU A 196 -8.08 -9.80 5.93
C LEU A 196 -6.92 -10.53 6.60
N PHE A 197 -6.18 -9.85 7.48
CA PHE A 197 -5.07 -10.47 8.22
C PHE A 197 -5.57 -11.56 9.17
N ALA A 198 -6.69 -11.35 9.86
CA ALA A 198 -7.29 -12.36 10.72
C ALA A 198 -7.72 -13.61 9.92
N ALA A 199 -8.42 -13.42 8.80
CA ALA A 199 -8.81 -14.51 7.92
C ALA A 199 -7.59 -15.28 7.38
N LEU A 200 -6.55 -14.55 6.95
CA LEU A 200 -5.35 -15.17 6.42
C LEU A 200 -4.58 -15.97 7.47
N ARG A 201 -4.47 -15.48 8.71
CA ARG A 201 -3.89 -16.24 9.84
C ARG A 201 -4.60 -17.57 10.06
N ALA A 202 -5.92 -17.60 9.92
CA ALA A 202 -6.71 -18.82 10.10
C ALA A 202 -6.53 -19.83 8.95
N ARG A 203 -6.12 -19.37 7.76
CA ARG A 203 -6.04 -20.20 6.55
C ARG A 203 -4.64 -20.65 6.17
N ALA A 204 -3.60 -19.90 6.54
CA ALA A 204 -2.24 -20.14 6.05
C ALA A 204 -1.17 -19.91 7.11
N GLU A 205 -0.71 -20.99 7.74
CA GLU A 205 0.40 -20.96 8.72
C GLU A 205 1.70 -20.43 8.10
N CYS A 206 1.93 -20.68 6.80
CA CYS A 206 3.14 -20.24 6.11
C CYS A 206 3.32 -18.72 6.04
N VAL A 207 2.28 -17.93 6.31
CA VAL A 207 2.37 -16.46 6.36
C VAL A 207 2.41 -15.89 7.78
N ALA A 208 2.32 -16.72 8.81
CA ALA A 208 2.24 -16.25 10.20
C ALA A 208 3.42 -15.35 10.57
N ALA A 209 4.65 -15.75 10.22
CA ALA A 209 5.86 -14.97 10.49
C ALA A 209 5.85 -13.58 9.83
N GLU A 210 5.27 -13.46 8.64
CA GLU A 210 5.15 -12.20 7.92
C GLU A 210 4.11 -11.28 8.56
N LEU A 211 2.99 -11.84 9.02
CA LEU A 211 1.96 -11.09 9.74
C LEU A 211 2.47 -10.63 11.13
N ASP A 212 3.30 -11.44 11.79
CA ASP A 212 3.95 -11.08 13.06
C ASP A 212 5.02 -9.98 12.89
N GLU A 213 5.74 -9.96 11.75
CA GLU A 213 6.60 -8.83 11.39
C GLU A 213 5.78 -7.56 11.19
N LEU A 214 4.65 -7.63 10.48
CA LEU A 214 3.77 -6.48 10.27
C LEU A 214 3.22 -5.92 11.57
N ASP A 215 2.87 -6.77 12.54
CA ASP A 215 2.45 -6.30 13.86
C ASP A 215 3.57 -5.59 14.62
N ARG A 216 4.81 -6.08 14.52
CA ARG A 216 5.99 -5.40 15.10
C ARG A 216 6.31 -4.08 14.39
N GLN A 217 6.08 -3.99 13.08
CA GLN A 217 6.20 -2.73 12.33
C GLN A 217 5.15 -1.72 12.78
N ARG A 218 3.88 -2.14 12.85
CA ARG A 218 2.76 -1.32 13.31
C ARG A 218 2.97 -0.74 14.71
N GLN A 219 3.50 -1.54 15.65
CA GLN A 219 3.81 -1.06 17.01
C GLN A 219 4.89 0.04 17.00
N ARG A 220 5.94 -0.13 16.18
CA ARG A 220 6.99 0.89 16.02
C ARG A 220 6.44 2.16 15.35
N ASP A 221 5.58 2.01 14.35
CA ASP A 221 4.99 3.13 13.63
C ASP A 221 4.04 3.94 14.52
N ALA A 222 3.26 3.27 15.38
CA ALA A 222 2.42 3.96 16.37
C ALA A 222 3.27 4.84 17.32
N GLN A 223 4.37 4.29 17.84
CA GLN A 223 5.29 5.04 18.69
C GLN A 223 5.96 6.22 17.96
N ALA A 224 6.30 6.03 16.69
CA ALA A 224 6.88 7.09 15.86
C ALA A 224 5.86 8.20 15.56
N LEU A 225 4.59 7.85 15.36
CA LEU A 225 3.52 8.82 15.13
C LEU A 225 3.20 9.63 16.41
N ASP A 226 3.19 8.98 17.57
CA ASP A 226 3.06 9.68 18.87
C ASP A 226 4.24 10.63 19.13
N ALA A 227 5.45 10.25 18.70
CA ALA A 227 6.61 11.14 18.78
C ALA A 227 6.47 12.35 17.84
N LEU A 228 5.97 12.14 16.61
CA LEU A 228 5.69 13.23 15.67
C LEU A 228 4.67 14.21 16.22
N ALA A 229 3.57 13.71 16.78
CA ALA A 229 2.54 14.55 17.39
C ALA A 229 3.10 15.43 18.52
N ARG A 230 3.97 14.87 19.38
CA ARG A 230 4.63 15.64 20.44
C ARG A 230 5.55 16.74 19.89
N ILE A 231 6.39 16.42 18.91
CA ILE A 231 7.28 17.42 18.29
C ILE A 231 6.47 18.54 17.62
N ALA A 232 5.34 18.21 16.98
CA ALA A 232 4.46 19.20 16.37
C ALA A 232 3.80 20.15 17.39
N VAL A 233 3.58 19.70 18.63
CA VAL A 233 3.09 20.55 19.73
C VAL A 233 4.17 21.54 20.18
N ASP A 234 5.44 21.13 20.18
CA ASP A 234 6.57 22.01 20.53
C ASP A 234 6.79 23.13 19.50
N GLY A 235 6.27 22.95 18.28
CA GLY A 235 6.14 23.99 17.26
C GLY A 235 6.81 23.65 15.92
N LEU A 236 6.34 24.31 14.86
CA LEU A 236 6.87 24.22 13.50
C LEU A 236 7.28 25.61 12.99
N PRO A 237 8.28 25.71 12.07
CA PRO A 237 9.04 24.61 11.45
C PRO A 237 10.07 23.96 12.39
N SER A 238 10.42 22.70 12.16
CA SER A 238 11.35 21.95 13.03
C SER A 238 12.12 20.88 12.24
N ALA A 239 13.45 20.99 12.19
CA ALA A 239 14.30 19.98 11.55
C ALA A 239 14.17 18.59 12.22
N ALA A 240 13.85 18.56 13.52
CA ALA A 240 13.57 17.33 14.24
C ALA A 240 12.25 16.70 13.78
N PHE A 241 11.24 17.53 13.48
CA PHE A 241 9.99 17.08 12.89
C PHE A 241 10.23 16.50 11.49
N ASP A 242 10.96 17.23 10.63
CA ASP A 242 11.23 16.80 9.26
C ASP A 242 11.99 15.47 9.23
N THR A 243 12.99 15.32 10.09
CA THR A 243 13.76 14.07 10.23
C THR A 243 12.89 12.92 10.73
N ALA A 244 12.05 13.17 11.74
CA ALA A 244 11.14 12.17 12.28
C ALA A 244 10.07 11.77 11.24
N LEU A 245 9.59 12.72 10.44
CA LEU A 245 8.57 12.52 9.42
C LEU A 245 9.13 11.70 8.27
N ALA A 246 10.33 12.02 7.80
CA ALA A 246 11.01 11.23 6.78
C ALA A 246 11.20 9.77 7.22
N ARG A 247 11.59 9.55 8.49
CA ARG A 247 11.75 8.19 9.06
C ARG A 247 10.42 7.45 9.15
N TYR A 248 9.37 8.11 9.64
CA TYR A 248 8.03 7.51 9.74
C TYR A 248 7.47 7.19 8.34
N ALA A 249 7.59 8.11 7.39
CA ALA A 249 7.15 7.91 6.02
C ALA A 249 7.84 6.69 5.41
N HIS A 250 9.16 6.60 5.55
CA HIS A 250 9.92 5.43 5.08
C HIS A 250 9.38 4.11 5.67
N GLY A 251 9.18 4.05 6.99
CA GLY A 251 8.61 2.87 7.66
C GLY A 251 7.20 2.51 7.17
N ALA A 252 6.31 3.50 7.05
CA ALA A 252 4.96 3.30 6.54
C ALA A 252 4.95 2.79 5.09
N PHE A 253 5.85 3.29 4.23
CA PHE A 253 6.01 2.80 2.86
C PHE A 253 6.60 1.38 2.82
N GLU A 254 7.59 1.06 3.66
CA GLU A 254 8.08 -0.32 3.77
C GLU A 254 6.98 -1.30 4.20
N GLN A 255 6.17 -0.91 5.20
CA GLN A 255 5.06 -1.73 5.69
C GLN A 255 4.04 -1.98 4.56
N MET A 256 3.59 -0.93 3.88
CA MET A 256 2.68 -1.05 2.72
C MET A 256 3.29 -1.91 1.61
N GLY A 257 4.58 -1.76 1.32
CA GLY A 257 5.28 -2.58 0.33
C GLY A 257 5.28 -4.07 0.68
N ARG A 258 5.54 -4.42 1.94
CA ARG A 258 5.45 -5.82 2.41
C ARG A 258 4.03 -6.37 2.30
N MET A 259 3.02 -5.58 2.66
CA MET A 259 1.62 -5.98 2.54
C MET A 259 1.24 -6.23 1.07
N GLU A 260 1.58 -5.30 0.18
CA GLU A 260 1.27 -5.37 -1.24
C GLU A 260 2.06 -6.48 -1.97
N GLY A 261 3.31 -6.73 -1.58
CA GLY A 261 4.20 -7.69 -2.24
C GLY A 261 4.18 -9.12 -1.71
N VAL A 262 3.65 -9.33 -0.49
CA VAL A 262 3.67 -10.64 0.17
C VAL A 262 2.29 -11.03 0.68
N ILE A 263 1.67 -10.18 1.50
CA ILE A 263 0.41 -10.55 2.16
C ILE A 263 -0.75 -10.60 1.18
N PHE A 264 -0.88 -9.61 0.30
CA PHE A 264 -1.96 -9.56 -0.68
C PHE A 264 -1.90 -10.70 -1.70
N PRO A 265 -0.73 -11.03 -2.29
CA PRO A 265 -0.58 -12.25 -3.10
C PRO A 265 -0.95 -13.53 -2.31
N ALA A 266 -0.49 -13.65 -1.07
CA ALA A 266 -0.80 -14.82 -0.25
C ALA A 266 -2.30 -14.90 0.09
N ALA A 267 -2.96 -13.78 0.38
CA ALA A 267 -4.40 -13.73 0.60
C ALA A 267 -5.16 -14.27 -0.61
N ARG A 268 -4.81 -13.83 -1.81
CA ARG A 268 -5.42 -14.34 -3.04
C ARG A 268 -5.20 -15.83 -3.28
N ARG A 269 -4.04 -16.34 -2.84
CA ARG A 269 -3.69 -17.74 -2.99
C ARG A 269 -4.44 -18.65 -2.01
N TYR A 270 -4.66 -18.19 -0.79
CA TYR A 270 -5.11 -19.04 0.32
C TYR A 270 -6.54 -18.77 0.79
N LEU A 271 -7.12 -17.62 0.50
CA LEU A 271 -8.51 -17.32 0.82
C LEU A 271 -9.43 -17.86 -0.27
N ALA A 272 -10.53 -18.48 0.14
CA ALA A 272 -11.58 -18.96 -0.75
C ALA A 272 -12.60 -17.85 -1.06
N ASP A 273 -13.43 -18.04 -2.10
CA ASP A 273 -14.49 -17.07 -2.45
C ASP A 273 -15.45 -16.75 -1.31
N ALA A 274 -15.71 -17.73 -0.43
CA ALA A 274 -16.53 -17.51 0.77
C ALA A 274 -15.86 -16.55 1.76
N ASP A 275 -14.54 -16.66 1.95
CA ASP A 275 -13.79 -15.73 2.82
C ASP A 275 -13.84 -14.31 2.23
N TRP A 276 -13.67 -14.19 0.91
CA TRP A 276 -13.76 -12.90 0.22
C TRP A 276 -15.15 -12.28 0.31
N ALA A 277 -16.21 -13.08 0.17
CA ALA A 277 -17.58 -12.62 0.32
C ALA A 277 -17.83 -12.08 1.73
N GLU A 278 -17.39 -12.80 2.77
CA GLU A 278 -17.51 -12.35 4.16
C GLU A 278 -16.75 -11.04 4.40
N LEU A 279 -15.51 -10.93 3.92
CA LEU A 279 -14.69 -9.71 4.01
C LEU A 279 -15.31 -8.52 3.27
N ASP A 280 -16.15 -8.77 2.25
CA ASP A 280 -16.82 -7.75 1.49
C ASP A 280 -18.12 -7.24 2.12
N GLU A 281 -18.69 -8.00 3.06
CA GLU A 281 -19.87 -7.55 3.79
C GLU A 281 -19.57 -6.27 4.59
N PRO A 282 -20.45 -5.25 4.48
CA PRO A 282 -20.33 -4.04 5.28
C PRO A 282 -20.32 -4.42 6.76
N GLN A 283 -19.35 -3.88 7.50
CA GLN A 283 -19.41 -3.99 8.95
C GLN A 283 -20.69 -3.31 9.41
N ALA A 284 -21.60 -4.06 10.05
CA ALA A 284 -22.68 -3.45 10.81
C ALA A 284 -22.01 -2.48 11.79
N ALA A 285 -22.24 -1.18 11.61
CA ALA A 285 -21.75 -0.18 12.55
C ALA A 285 -22.15 -0.65 13.95
N GLY A 286 -21.14 -0.87 14.80
CA GLY A 286 -21.34 -1.47 16.12
C GLY A 286 -22.55 -0.85 16.79
N ALA A 287 -23.44 -1.72 17.26
CA ALA A 287 -24.67 -1.37 17.94
C ALA A 287 -24.44 -0.13 18.82
N ALA A 288 -25.15 0.95 18.48
CA ALA A 288 -25.32 2.07 19.38
C ALA A 288 -25.59 1.49 20.77
N ALA A 289 -24.79 1.90 21.75
CA ALA A 289 -24.92 1.53 23.15
C ALA A 289 -26.41 1.49 23.49
N THR A 290 -26.96 0.29 23.60
CA THR A 290 -28.30 0.12 24.14
C THR A 290 -28.14 0.53 25.59
N PRO A 291 -28.80 1.61 26.05
CA PRO A 291 -28.73 1.96 27.46
C PRO A 291 -29.19 0.74 28.25
N PRO A 292 -28.57 0.44 29.41
CA PRO A 292 -28.99 -0.70 30.20
C PRO A 292 -30.47 -0.51 30.54
N GLY A 293 -31.31 -1.31 29.88
CA GLY A 293 -32.70 -1.46 30.26
C GLY A 293 -32.68 -1.92 31.70
N THR A 294 -33.29 -1.11 32.56
CA THR A 294 -33.63 -1.45 33.93
C THR A 294 -34.48 -2.71 33.90
N ASN A 295 -33.83 -3.86 34.03
CA ASN A 295 -34.46 -5.09 34.48
C ASN A 295 -34.85 -4.85 35.94
N GLU A 296 -36.08 -4.38 36.15
CA GLU A 296 -36.76 -4.51 37.43
C GLU A 296 -37.20 -5.98 37.55
N PRO A 297 -36.74 -6.74 38.55
CA PRO A 297 -37.29 -8.05 38.81
C PRO A 297 -38.64 -7.89 39.53
N ASP A 298 -39.70 -8.33 38.85
CA ASP A 298 -40.95 -8.71 39.48
C ASP A 298 -40.68 -9.93 40.38
N ASP A 299 -40.59 -9.72 41.68
CA ASP A 299 -40.70 -10.78 42.68
C ASP A 299 -41.43 -10.27 43.93
N ALA A 300 -42.73 -10.51 43.90
CA ALA A 300 -43.56 -11.02 45.00
C ALA A 300 -43.11 -10.72 46.44
N ARG A 301 -43.85 -9.82 47.10
CA ARG A 301 -44.11 -9.95 48.55
C ARG A 301 -45.61 -9.96 48.81
N ARG A 302 -46.12 -11.17 49.07
CA ARG A 302 -47.33 -11.37 49.87
C ARG A 302 -47.00 -11.24 51.36
N ALA A 303 -47.97 -10.71 52.08
CA ALA A 303 -48.26 -10.85 53.53
C ALA A 303 -47.41 -10.03 54.52
N SER A 304 -47.99 -8.98 55.10
CA SER A 304 -48.62 -9.06 56.42
C SER A 304 -49.38 -7.75 56.75
N ASP A 305 -50.50 -7.95 57.46
CA ASP A 305 -51.46 -7.00 58.08
C ASP A 305 -52.53 -6.33 57.21
#